data_AF-A0A453S088-F1
#
_entry.id   AF-A0A453S088-F1
#
_cell.length_a   1.000
_cell.length_b   1.000
_cell.length_c   1.000
_cell.angle_alpha   90.00
_cell.angle_beta   90.00
_cell.angle_gamma   90.00
#
_symmetry.space_group_name_H-M   'P 1'
#
loop_
_entity.id
_entity.type
_entity.pdbx_description
1 polymer ?
#
loop_
_entity_poly.entity_id
_entity_poly.type
_entity_poly.pdbx_seq_one_letter_code
_entity_poly.pdbx_strand_id
1 'polypeptide(L)'
;MAIKRTKAEKKIAYDQKLCQLLEEYTKVLIAVADNVGSKQLQEIRKGLRGDSIVLMGKNTLIRRCIKVHSEKTGNKDFLELSNLLVVR
;
A
#
# COMPACT_ATOMS: atom_id res chain seq x y z
N MET A 1 17.19 2.04 -18.91
CA MET A 1 16.24 0.95 -19.23
C MET A 1 15.93 0.17 -17.96
N ALA A 2 14.66 -0.07 -17.63
CA ALA A 2 14.30 -0.77 -16.41
C ALA A 2 14.55 -2.29 -16.56
N ILE A 3 15.32 -2.86 -15.63
CA ILE A 3 15.54 -4.32 -15.54
C ILE A 3 14.18 -5.00 -15.40
N LYS A 4 13.89 -5.94 -16.31
CA LYS A 4 12.59 -6.63 -16.39
C LYS A 4 12.52 -7.72 -15.33
N ARG A 5 12.28 -7.32 -14.08
CA ARG A 5 12.10 -8.23 -12.92
C ARG A 5 10.97 -9.22 -13.16
N THR A 6 11.13 -10.43 -12.62
CA THR A 6 10.10 -11.47 -12.68
C THR A 6 8.84 -11.04 -11.93
N LYS A 7 7.70 -11.66 -12.25
CA LYS A 7 6.43 -11.37 -11.54
C LYS A 7 6.53 -11.67 -10.04
N ALA A 8 7.34 -12.65 -9.65
CA ALA A 8 7.56 -13.03 -8.26
C ALA A 8 8.38 -11.97 -7.52
N GLU A 9 9.52 -11.55 -8.08
CA GLU A 9 10.38 -10.49 -7.51
C GLU A 9 9.62 -9.19 -7.28
N LYS A 10 8.74 -8.80 -8.20
CA LYS A 10 7.91 -7.59 -8.03
C LYS A 10 6.98 -7.68 -6.83
N LYS A 11 6.42 -8.85 -6.56
CA LYS A 11 5.55 -9.07 -5.38
C LYS A 11 6.34 -9.00 -4.10
N ILE A 12 7.53 -9.63 -4.07
CA ILE A 12 8.41 -9.63 -2.89
C ILE A 12 8.89 -8.20 -2.59
N ALA A 13 9.36 -7.48 -3.60
CA ALA A 13 9.81 -6.09 -3.42
C ALA A 13 8.68 -5.16 -2.97
N TYR A 14 7.45 -5.40 -3.46
CA TYR A 14 6.28 -4.64 -3.01
C TYR A 14 5.91 -4.94 -1.56
N ASP A 15 5.93 -6.21 -1.16
CA ASP A 15 5.65 -6.66 0.21
C ASP A 15 6.65 -6.06 1.21
N GLN A 16 7.94 -6.11 0.87
CA GLN A 16 9.00 -5.47 1.66
C GLN A 16 8.76 -3.96 1.82
N LYS A 17 8.43 -3.27 0.72
CA LYS A 17 8.18 -1.83 0.75
C LYS A 17 6.94 -1.49 1.60
N LEU A 18 5.89 -2.31 1.52
CA LEU A 18 4.67 -2.08 2.30
C LEU A 18 4.94 -2.29 3.79
N CYS A 19 5.64 -3.36 4.17
CA CYS A 19 6.02 -3.60 5.57
C CYS A 19 6.85 -2.43 6.14
N GLN A 20 7.85 -1.95 5.39
CA GLN A 20 8.67 -0.81 5.81
C GLN A 20 7.82 0.45 6.07
N LEU A 21 6.87 0.76 5.19
CA LEU A 21 5.99 1.92 5.36
C LEU A 21 5.02 1.76 6.54
N LEU A 22 4.55 0.54 6.83
CA LEU A 22 3.71 0.29 7.99
C LEU A 22 4.47 0.43 9.32
N GLU A 23 5.78 0.14 9.31
CA GLU A 23 6.64 0.30 10.49
C GLU A 23 7.08 1.76 10.68
N GLU A 24 7.35 2.48 9.58
CA GLU A 24 7.82 3.87 9.61
C GLU A 24 6.71 4.87 10.01
N TYR A 25 5.47 4.62 9.58
CA TYR A 25 4.36 5.55 9.79
C TYR A 25 3.34 5.01 10.80
N THR A 26 2.98 5.84 11.78
CA THR A 26 2.02 5.48 12.84
C THR A 26 0.56 5.51 12.39
N LYS A 27 0.25 6.20 11.28
CA LYS A 27 -1.12 6.36 10.78
C LYS A 27 -1.22 5.86 9.35
N VAL A 28 -2.28 5.10 9.07
CA VAL A 28 -2.58 4.54 7.75
C VAL A 28 -3.96 5.02 7.31
N LEU A 29 -4.06 5.48 6.07
CA LEU A 29 -5.32 5.88 5.43
C LEU A 29 -5.58 5.01 4.20
N ILE A 30 -6.80 4.48 4.09
CA ILE A 30 -7.29 3.83 2.88
C ILE A 30 -8.24 4.81 2.18
N ALA A 31 -7.94 5.13 0.92
CA ALA A 31 -8.74 6.01 0.10
C ALA A 31 -9.13 5.32 -1.22
N VAL A 32 -10.34 5.60 -1.70
CA VAL A 32 -10.84 5.16 -3.01
C VAL A 32 -10.39 6.15 -4.08
N ALA A 33 -9.90 5.65 -5.21
CA ALA A 33 -9.30 6.47 -6.28
C ALA A 33 -10.01 6.34 -7.64
N ASP A 34 -11.28 5.92 -7.66
CA ASP A 34 -12.00 5.54 -8.89
C ASP A 34 -12.24 6.73 -9.85
N ASN A 35 -12.43 7.93 -9.31
CA ASN A 35 -12.75 9.13 -10.09
C ASN A 35 -11.60 10.13 -10.14
N VAL A 36 -10.36 9.67 -10.00
CA VAL A 36 -9.16 10.53 -9.97
C VAL A 36 -8.35 10.32 -11.24
N GLY A 37 -8.25 11.36 -12.06
CA GLY A 37 -7.41 11.32 -13.26
C GLY A 37 -5.91 11.25 -12.91
N SER A 38 -5.10 10.69 -13.82
CA SER A 38 -3.65 10.52 -13.59
C SER A 38 -2.94 11.83 -13.22
N LYS A 39 -3.33 12.96 -13.81
CA LYS A 39 -2.76 14.28 -13.51
C LYS A 39 -3.13 14.74 -12.09
N GLN A 40 -4.40 14.63 -11.72
CA GLN A 40 -4.88 14.98 -10.37
C GLN A 40 -4.17 14.12 -9.31
N LEU A 41 -4.01 12.82 -9.55
CA LEU A 41 -3.30 11.95 -8.63
C LEU A 41 -1.82 12.35 -8.47
N GLN A 42 -1.17 12.81 -9.54
CA GLN A 42 0.20 13.31 -9.47
C GLN A 42 0.30 14.63 -8.69
N GLU A 43 -0.69 15.52 -8.82
CA GLU A 43 -0.77 16.76 -8.05
C GLU A 43 -1.00 16.49 -6.56
N ILE A 44 -1.94 15.58 -6.23
CA ILE A 44 -2.16 15.11 -4.85
C ILE A 44 -0.87 14.51 -4.28
N ARG A 45 -0.18 13.66 -5.06
CA ARG A 45 1.12 13.10 -4.64
C ARG A 45 2.18 14.17 -4.43
N LYS A 46 2.18 15.26 -5.20
CA LYS A 46 3.12 16.38 -4.99
C LYS A 46 2.81 17.11 -3.69
N GLY A 47 1.55 17.38 -3.40
CA GLY A 47 1.12 18.05 -2.17
C GLY A 47 1.40 17.24 -0.90
N LEU A 48 1.36 15.91 -0.99
CA LEU A 48 1.63 15.02 0.15
C LEU A 48 3.12 14.69 0.35
N ARG A 49 4.00 15.04 -0.59
CA ARG A 49 5.44 14.77 -0.46
C ARG A 49 6.02 15.54 0.71
N GLY A 50 6.83 14.86 1.52
CA GLY A 50 7.45 15.42 2.72
C GLY A 50 6.79 14.85 3.98
N ASP A 51 5.45 14.90 4.02
CA ASP A 51 4.69 14.46 5.19
C ASP A 51 4.18 13.03 5.09
N SER A 52 3.88 12.55 3.88
CA SER A 52 3.22 11.24 3.70
C SER A 52 3.55 10.59 2.36
N ILE A 53 3.43 9.25 2.31
CA ILE A 53 3.71 8.46 1.11
C ILE A 53 2.45 7.76 0.63
N VAL A 54 2.07 8.01 -0.63
CA VAL A 54 0.95 7.30 -1.27
C VAL A 54 1.46 6.03 -1.97
N LEU A 55 1.09 4.87 -1.43
CA LEU A 55 1.31 3.56 -2.05
C LEU A 55 0.03 3.09 -2.75
N MET A 56 0.11 2.74 -4.03
CA MET A 56 -0.98 2.07 -4.74
C MET A 56 -0.56 0.68 -5.18
N GLY A 57 -1.50 -0.24 -5.28
CA GLY A 57 -1.26 -1.61 -5.73
C GLY A 57 -2.54 -2.41 -5.84
N LYS A 58 -2.40 -3.70 -6.15
CA LYS A 58 -3.55 -4.59 -6.28
C LYS A 58 -4.13 -4.90 -4.90
N ASN A 59 -5.43 -4.69 -4.72
CA ASN A 59 -6.13 -4.92 -3.45
C ASN A 59 -5.85 -6.31 -2.86
N THR A 60 -5.84 -7.36 -3.69
CA THR A 60 -5.55 -8.73 -3.25
C THR A 60 -4.14 -8.88 -2.67
N LEU A 61 -3.17 -8.13 -3.20
CA LEU A 61 -1.79 -8.18 -2.76
C LEU A 61 -1.65 -7.41 -1.44
N ILE A 62 -2.17 -6.18 -1.40
CA ILE A 62 -2.15 -5.34 -0.20
C ILE A 62 -2.81 -6.07 0.99
N ARG A 63 -3.99 -6.65 0.77
CA ARG A 63 -4.71 -7.43 1.80
C ARG A 63 -3.89 -8.59 2.35
N ARG A 64 -3.18 -9.31 1.48
CA ARG A 64 -2.32 -10.43 1.90
C ARG A 64 -1.16 -9.94 2.75
N CYS A 65 -0.47 -8.89 2.32
CA CYS A 65 0.68 -8.31 3.04
C CYS A 65 0.27 -7.83 4.43
N ILE A 66 -0.86 -7.10 4.53
CA ILE A 66 -1.39 -6.63 5.81
C ILE A 66 -1.69 -7.77 6.76
N LYS A 67 -2.32 -8.87 6.28
CA LYS A 67 -2.58 -10.06 7.12
C LYS A 67 -1.30 -10.67 7.65
N VAL A 68 -0.34 -10.95 6.76
CA VAL A 68 0.95 -11.55 7.14
C VAL A 68 1.73 -10.64 8.10
N HIS A 69 1.68 -9.32 7.91
CA HIS A 69 2.33 -8.37 8.80
C HIS A 69 1.64 -8.32 10.17
N SER A 70 0.30 -8.32 10.21
CA SER A 70 -0.46 -8.35 11.47
C SER A 70 -0.22 -9.60 12.29
N GLU A 71 -0.06 -10.77 11.65
CA GLU A 71 0.29 -12.04 12.32
C GLU A 71 1.69 -11.98 12.93
N LYS A 72 2.64 -11.30 12.28
CA LYS A 72 4.02 -11.15 12.77
C LYS A 72 4.13 -10.16 13.94
N THR A 73 3.45 -9.02 13.83
CA THR A 73 3.54 -7.93 14.82
C THR A 73 2.54 -8.13 15.98
N GLY A 74 1.54 -9.01 15.82
CA GLY A 74 0.47 -9.24 16.79
C GLY A 74 -0.55 -8.09 16.88
N ASN A 75 -0.40 -7.07 16.03
CA ASN A 75 -1.20 -5.85 16.09
C ASN A 75 -2.48 -6.02 15.25
N LYS A 76 -3.63 -6.13 15.95
CA LYS A 76 -4.93 -6.47 15.35
C LYS A 76 -5.56 -5.30 14.60
N ASP A 77 -5.14 -4.08 14.87
CA ASP A 77 -5.68 -2.86 14.24
C ASP A 77 -5.52 -2.88 12.71
N PHE A 78 -4.44 -3.49 12.22
CA PHE A 78 -4.20 -3.65 10.79
C PHE A 78 -5.18 -4.65 10.12
N LEU A 79 -5.77 -5.60 10.86
CA LEU A 79 -6.74 -6.54 10.30
C LEU A 79 -8.01 -5.82 9.84
N GLU A 80 -8.42 -4.76 10.54
CA GLU A 80 -9.59 -3.96 10.17
C GLU A 80 -9.37 -3.24 8.83
N LEU A 81 -8.16 -2.74 8.58
CA LEU A 81 -7.78 -2.15 7.30
C LEU A 81 -7.95 -3.13 6.14
N SER A 82 -7.66 -4.41 6.38
CA SER A 82 -7.81 -5.45 5.37
C SER A 82 -9.26 -5.57 4.88
N ASN A 83 -10.24 -5.32 5.77
CA ASN A 83 -11.67 -5.39 5.45
C ASN A 83 -12.16 -4.22 4.61
N LEU A 84 -11.46 -3.07 4.62
CA LEU A 84 -11.82 -1.89 3.83
C LEU A 84 -11.37 -2.00 2.36
N LEU A 85 -10.40 -2.86 2.05
CA LEU A 85 -9.85 -3.08 0.70
C LEU A 85 -10.76 -3.94 -0.21
N VAL A 86 -12.09 -3.88 -0.05
CA VAL A 86 -13.06 -4.73 -0.78
C VAL A 86 -13.25 -4.19 -2.20
N VAL A 87 -13.14 -5.12 -3.15
CA VAL A 87 -13.62 -4.93 -4.53
C VAL A 87 -15.12 -5.19 -4.45
N ARG A 88 -15.94 -4.15 -4.54
CA ARG A 88 -17.29 -4.32 -5.07
C ARG A 88 -17.23 -4.26 -6.58
#